data_AF-A0A2V4NPL7-F1
#
_entry.id   AF-A0A2V4NPL7-F1
#
_cell.length_a   1.000
_cell.length_b   1.000
_cell.length_c   1.000
_cell.angle_alpha   90.00
_cell.angle_beta   90.00
_cell.angle_gamma   90.00
#
_symmetry.space_group_name_H-M   'P 1'
#
loop_
_entity.id
_entity.type
_entity.pdbx_description
1 polymer ?
#
loop_
_entity_poly.entity_id
_entity_poly.type
_entity_poly.pdbx_seq_one_letter_code
_entity_poly.pdbx_strand_id
1 'polypeptide(L)'
;MMVNNTAPFWRDTLAYVGVWCLDANGSLRFEGLVPDRPAVFAMVVDNMPVYVGLTGRALTERLDDFRATHSDQLSQSGKIKARVHQEIISVLGEGREVEVYVHSFRDVRDFAQNAWELRNNLRAAYVPDWNRAKAA
;
A
#
# COMPACT_ATOMS: atom_id res chain seq x y z
N MET A 1 -13.30 13.73 25.81
CA MET A 1 -13.96 12.90 24.79
C MET A 1 -14.14 13.75 23.55
N MET A 2 -13.28 13.59 22.54
CA MET A 2 -13.51 14.17 21.21
C MET A 2 -13.18 13.08 20.21
N VAL A 3 -14.17 12.25 19.92
CA VAL A 3 -14.12 11.37 18.76
C VAL A 3 -14.47 12.29 17.59
N ASN A 4 -13.46 12.88 16.95
CA ASN A 4 -13.68 13.60 15.70
C ASN A 4 -14.09 12.55 14.67
N ASN A 5 -15.40 12.41 14.53
CA ASN A 5 -16.07 11.54 13.58
C ASN A 5 -16.03 12.18 12.18
N THR A 6 -14.82 12.50 11.71
CA THR A 6 -14.58 12.80 10.30
C THR A 6 -14.46 11.48 9.58
N ALA A 7 -15.27 11.30 8.53
CA ALA A 7 -15.12 10.19 7.61
C ALA A 7 -13.62 10.03 7.24
N PRO A 8 -13.13 8.79 7.03
CA PRO A 8 -11.74 8.59 6.73
C PRO A 8 -11.34 9.37 5.47
N PHE A 9 -10.64 10.50 5.63
CA PHE A 9 -10.29 11.41 4.52
C PHE A 9 -9.46 10.71 3.44
N TRP A 10 -8.89 9.55 3.75
CA TRP A 10 -8.20 8.73 2.76
C TRP A 10 -9.14 8.33 1.60
N ARG A 11 -10.46 8.18 1.84
CA ARG A 11 -11.45 7.87 0.79
C ARG A 11 -11.68 9.03 -0.17
N ASP A 12 -11.65 10.25 0.35
CA ASP A 12 -11.81 11.45 -0.46
C ASP A 12 -10.51 11.80 -1.21
N THR A 13 -9.38 11.22 -0.78
CA THR A 13 -8.05 11.54 -1.29
C THR A 13 -7.52 10.47 -2.24
N LEU A 14 -7.90 9.21 -2.06
CA LEU A 14 -7.36 8.06 -2.79
C LEU A 14 -8.47 7.35 -3.58
N ALA A 15 -8.22 7.08 -4.85
CA ALA A 15 -9.12 6.32 -5.71
C ALA A 15 -8.81 4.81 -5.66
N TYR A 16 -9.84 3.97 -5.58
CA TYR A 16 -9.69 2.52 -5.66
C TYR A 16 -9.09 2.10 -7.01
N VAL A 17 -8.15 1.16 -6.99
CA VAL A 17 -7.53 0.61 -8.22
C VAL A 17 -7.59 -0.90 -8.35
N GLY A 18 -7.82 -1.63 -7.25
CA GLY A 18 -7.86 -3.08 -7.29
C GLY A 18 -7.63 -3.72 -5.93
N VAL A 19 -7.50 -5.03 -5.95
CA VAL A 19 -7.41 -5.88 -4.76
C VAL A 19 -6.35 -6.96 -4.95
N TRP A 20 -5.72 -7.37 -3.84
CA TRP A 20 -4.86 -8.55 -3.81
C TRP A 20 -5.68 -9.83 -3.72
N CYS A 21 -5.26 -10.85 -4.45
CA CYS A 21 -5.85 -12.19 -4.46
C CYS A 21 -4.75 -13.23 -4.35
N LEU A 22 -5.11 -14.48 -4.05
CA LEU A 22 -4.24 -15.63 -4.31
C LEU A 22 -4.73 -16.33 -5.58
N ASP A 23 -3.81 -16.74 -6.44
CA ASP A 23 -4.16 -17.63 -7.55
C ASP A 23 -4.31 -19.09 -7.08
N ALA A 24 -4.68 -19.99 -8.01
CA ALA A 24 -4.90 -21.41 -7.71
C ALA A 24 -3.66 -22.13 -7.14
N ASN A 25 -2.46 -21.56 -7.32
CA ASN A 25 -1.21 -22.11 -6.81
C ASN A 25 -0.79 -21.43 -5.49
N GLY A 26 -1.64 -20.57 -4.91
CA GLY A 26 -1.33 -19.80 -3.70
C GLY A 26 -0.35 -18.65 -3.94
N SER A 27 -0.09 -18.25 -5.19
CA SER A 27 0.79 -17.12 -5.49
C SER A 27 0.01 -15.80 -5.49
N LEU A 28 0.69 -14.72 -5.07
CA LEU A 28 0.05 -13.41 -4.99
C LEU A 28 -0.36 -12.87 -6.37
N ARG A 29 -1.66 -12.68 -6.49
CA ARG A 29 -2.50 -12.01 -7.49
C ARG A 29 -2.70 -10.50 -7.30
N PHE A 30 -2.42 -9.56 -8.22
CA PHE A 30 -3.13 -8.27 -8.16
C PHE A 30 -4.20 -8.23 -9.25
N GLU A 31 -5.43 -7.89 -8.87
CA GLU A 31 -6.56 -7.71 -9.77
C GLU A 31 -7.01 -6.25 -9.75
N GLY A 32 -6.78 -5.53 -10.84
CA GLY A 32 -7.12 -4.11 -10.90
C GLY A 32 -6.51 -3.36 -12.07
N LEU A 33 -6.89 -2.09 -12.18
CA LEU A 33 -6.37 -1.14 -13.18
C LEU A 33 -5.52 -0.09 -12.47
N VAL A 34 -4.21 -0.24 -12.61
CA VAL A 34 -3.23 0.57 -11.89
C VAL A 34 -2.71 1.66 -12.83
N PRO A 35 -2.59 2.92 -12.37
CA PRO A 35 -2.00 3.97 -13.16
C PRO A 35 -0.49 3.74 -13.39
N ASP A 36 -0.05 3.88 -14.64
CA ASP A 36 1.36 3.75 -15.04
C ASP A 36 2.13 5.07 -14.84
N ARG A 37 2.21 5.52 -13.59
CA ARG A 37 2.86 6.79 -13.20
C ARG A 37 3.24 6.82 -11.71
N PRO A 38 4.09 7.77 -11.28
CA PRO A 38 4.37 8.01 -9.87
C PRO A 38 3.10 8.24 -9.05
N ALA A 39 3.10 7.73 -7.82
CA ALA A 39 1.90 7.74 -6.99
C ALA A 39 2.19 7.63 -5.49
N VAL A 40 1.23 8.10 -4.70
CA VAL A 40 1.05 7.68 -3.29
C VAL A 40 -0.05 6.63 -3.29
N PHE A 41 0.14 5.55 -2.54
CA PHE A 41 -0.85 4.48 -2.47
C PHE A 41 -1.01 3.97 -1.04
N ALA A 42 -2.18 3.40 -0.77
CA ALA A 42 -2.48 2.71 0.47
C ALA A 42 -2.99 1.30 0.19
N MET A 43 -2.60 0.35 1.03
CA MET A 43 -3.28 -0.93 1.18
C MET A 43 -4.27 -0.80 2.33
N VAL A 44 -5.49 -1.26 2.13
CA VAL A 44 -6.62 -1.10 3.04
C VAL A 44 -7.22 -2.45 3.34
N VAL A 45 -7.47 -2.72 4.63
CA VAL A 45 -8.13 -3.94 5.13
C VAL A 45 -9.22 -3.49 6.08
N ASP A 46 -10.45 -4.01 5.94
CA ASP A 46 -11.59 -3.66 6.80
C ASP A 46 -11.78 -2.14 6.95
N ASN A 47 -11.64 -1.40 5.85
CA ASN A 47 -11.73 0.06 5.78
C ASN A 47 -10.64 0.84 6.55
N MET A 48 -9.55 0.18 6.95
CA MET A 48 -8.41 0.78 7.63
C MET A 48 -7.13 0.72 6.77
N PRO A 49 -6.43 1.86 6.53
CA PRO A 49 -5.13 1.84 5.87
C PRO A 49 -4.10 1.09 6.74
N VAL A 50 -3.63 -0.06 6.25
CA VAL A 50 -2.65 -0.91 6.95
C VAL A 50 -1.23 -0.69 6.44
N TYR A 51 -1.08 -0.19 5.21
CA TYR A 51 0.19 0.23 4.62
C TYR A 51 0.01 1.47 3.76
N VAL A 52 0.91 2.44 3.85
CA VAL A 52 0.97 3.64 3.01
C VAL A 52 2.37 3.75 2.41
N GLY A 53 2.44 3.80 1.08
CA GLY A 53 3.67 3.91 0.32
C GLY A 53 3.66 5.08 -0.65
N LEU A 54 4.84 5.42 -1.16
CA LEU A 54 4.97 6.23 -2.37
C LEU A 54 5.92 5.53 -3.34
N THR A 55 5.78 5.84 -4.62
CA THR A 55 6.64 5.34 -5.68
C THR A 55 6.89 6.44 -6.71
N GLY A 56 8.17 6.67 -7.03
CA GLY A 56 8.58 7.55 -8.12
C GLY A 56 8.61 6.86 -9.49
N ARG A 57 8.34 5.56 -9.52
CA ARG A 57 8.16 4.73 -10.72
C ARG A 57 6.71 4.30 -10.85
N ALA A 58 6.37 3.64 -11.94
CA ALA A 58 5.05 3.06 -12.16
C ALA A 58 4.56 2.25 -10.95
N LEU A 59 3.29 2.45 -10.56
CA LEU A 59 2.72 1.74 -9.42
C LEU A 59 2.61 0.23 -9.69
N THR A 60 2.42 -0.19 -10.95
CA THR A 60 2.46 -1.60 -11.36
C THR A 60 3.74 -2.28 -10.91
N GLU A 61 4.90 -1.71 -11.25
CA GLU A 61 6.19 -2.28 -10.84
C GLU A 61 6.35 -2.31 -9.32
N ARG A 62 5.82 -1.30 -8.63
CA ARG A 62 5.85 -1.24 -7.16
C ARG A 62 4.95 -2.29 -6.52
N LEU A 63 3.84 -2.66 -7.15
CA LEU A 63 3.00 -3.76 -6.68
C LEU A 63 3.68 -5.11 -6.98
N ASP A 64 4.34 -5.25 -8.12
CA ASP A 64 5.11 -6.47 -8.46
C ASP A 64 6.25 -6.76 -7.49
N ASP A 65 6.89 -5.72 -6.93
CA ASP A 65 7.84 -5.87 -5.82
C ASP A 65 7.29 -6.69 -4.64
N PHE A 66 6.00 -6.53 -4.33
CA PHE A 66 5.37 -7.24 -3.22
C PHE A 66 4.99 -8.67 -3.59
N ARG A 67 4.94 -9.01 -4.87
CA ARG A 67 4.59 -10.36 -5.36
C ARG A 67 5.82 -11.24 -5.49
N ALA A 68 6.98 -10.64 -5.76
CA ALA A 68 8.22 -11.35 -5.93
C ALA A 68 8.57 -12.22 -4.71
N THR A 69 9.10 -13.42 -4.96
CA THR A 69 9.69 -14.25 -3.91
C THR A 69 10.99 -13.60 -3.43
N HIS A 70 11.14 -13.47 -2.12
CA HIS A 70 12.27 -12.79 -1.52
C HIS A 70 13.30 -13.81 -1.02
N SER A 71 14.58 -13.62 -1.34
CA SER A 71 15.69 -14.48 -0.90
C SER A 71 16.11 -14.22 0.55
N ASP A 72 17.00 -15.05 1.11
CA ASP A 72 17.47 -14.92 2.51
C ASP A 72 18.42 -13.72 2.74
N GLN A 73 19.02 -13.17 1.68
CA GLN A 73 19.93 -12.01 1.75
C GLN A 73 19.28 -10.75 1.19
N LEU A 74 18.41 -10.12 1.98
CA LEU A 74 17.69 -8.91 1.57
C LEU A 74 18.36 -7.63 2.07
N SER A 75 18.44 -6.65 1.17
CA SER A 75 18.61 -5.26 1.57
C SER A 75 17.47 -4.80 2.49
N GLN A 76 17.65 -3.68 3.17
CA GLN A 76 16.59 -3.15 4.05
C GLN A 76 15.27 -2.91 3.31
N SER A 77 15.32 -2.44 2.06
CA SER A 77 14.13 -2.29 1.23
C SER A 77 13.52 -3.63 0.82
N GLY A 78 14.34 -4.65 0.59
CA GLY A 78 13.89 -6.03 0.37
C GLY A 78 13.17 -6.63 1.58
N LYS A 79 13.66 -6.39 2.80
CA LYS A 79 13.00 -6.85 4.03
C LYS A 79 11.60 -6.24 4.22
N ILE A 80 11.43 -4.95 3.86
CA ILE A 80 10.12 -4.30 3.92
C ILE A 80 9.16 -4.96 2.92
N LYS A 81 9.60 -5.18 1.68
CA LYS A 81 8.78 -5.81 0.64
C LYS A 81 8.38 -7.24 1.05
N ALA A 82 9.33 -8.04 1.54
CA ALA A 82 9.08 -9.40 2.03
C ALA A 82 8.09 -9.41 3.20
N ARG A 83 8.20 -8.48 4.15
CA ARG A 83 7.25 -8.38 5.25
C ARG A 83 5.85 -8.02 4.75
N VAL A 84 5.73 -6.99 3.90
CA VAL A 84 4.42 -6.60 3.34
C VAL A 84 3.81 -7.75 2.55
N HIS A 85 4.60 -8.50 1.78
CA HIS A 85 4.16 -9.74 1.12
C HIS A 85 3.54 -10.74 2.11
N GLN A 86 4.23 -11.02 3.22
CA GLN A 86 3.72 -11.95 4.25
C GLN A 86 2.44 -11.45 4.92
N GLU A 87 2.35 -10.15 5.20
CA GLU A 87 1.14 -9.57 5.78
C GLU A 87 -0.06 -9.65 4.82
N ILE A 88 0.15 -9.44 3.50
CA ILE A 88 -0.90 -9.65 2.50
C ILE A 88 -1.37 -11.11 2.51
N ILE A 89 -0.45 -12.08 2.46
CA ILE A 89 -0.81 -13.51 2.49
C ILE A 89 -1.59 -13.86 3.77
N SER A 90 -1.16 -13.34 4.93
CA SER A 90 -1.84 -13.59 6.20
C SER A 90 -3.30 -13.12 6.16
N VAL A 91 -3.55 -11.89 5.71
CA VAL A 91 -4.90 -11.33 5.62
C VAL A 91 -5.77 -12.13 4.63
N LEU A 92 -5.22 -12.47 3.46
CA LEU A 92 -5.94 -13.29 2.48
C LEU A 92 -6.24 -14.70 3.02
N GLY A 93 -5.32 -15.29 3.78
CA GLY A 93 -5.51 -16.59 4.44
C GLY A 93 -6.60 -16.59 5.52
N GLU A 94 -6.88 -15.43 6.11
CA GLU A 94 -8.00 -15.21 7.04
C GLU A 94 -9.34 -14.96 6.32
N GLY A 95 -9.36 -14.98 4.98
CA GLY A 95 -10.55 -14.71 4.17
C GLY A 95 -10.93 -13.23 4.09
N ARG A 96 -10.00 -12.33 4.44
CA ARG A 96 -10.18 -10.88 4.33
C ARG A 96 -9.55 -10.33 3.06
N GLU A 97 -9.99 -9.16 2.63
CA GLU A 97 -9.49 -8.52 1.40
C GLU A 97 -8.42 -7.46 1.71
N VAL A 98 -7.46 -7.32 0.80
CA VAL A 98 -6.47 -6.24 0.83
C VAL A 98 -6.67 -5.38 -0.42
N GLU A 99 -7.45 -4.33 -0.26
CA GLU A 99 -7.72 -3.34 -1.32
C GLU A 99 -6.54 -2.38 -1.50
N VAL A 100 -6.38 -1.83 -2.70
CA VAL A 100 -5.37 -0.82 -3.01
C VAL A 100 -6.05 0.44 -3.53
N TYR A 101 -5.67 1.57 -2.93
CA TYR A 101 -6.13 2.90 -3.32
C TYR A 101 -4.93 3.80 -3.65
N VAL A 102 -5.12 4.75 -4.57
CA VAL A 102 -4.04 5.58 -5.12
C VAL A 102 -4.41 7.06 -5.20
N HIS A 103 -3.45 7.93 -4.93
CA HIS A 103 -3.45 9.30 -5.41
C HIS A 103 -2.52 9.42 -6.61
N SER A 104 -3.10 9.78 -7.75
CA SER A 104 -2.34 10.08 -8.96
C SER A 104 -2.06 11.58 -9.05
N PHE A 105 -0.83 11.94 -9.38
CA PHE A 105 -0.42 13.33 -9.60
C PHE A 105 -0.58 13.69 -11.07
N ARG A 106 -0.75 15.00 -11.35
CA ARG A 106 -0.91 15.48 -12.72
C ARG A 106 0.35 15.25 -13.55
N ASP A 107 1.51 15.51 -12.96
CA ASP A 107 2.82 15.31 -13.56
C ASP A 107 3.89 15.02 -12.50
N VAL A 108 5.14 14.85 -12.95
CA VAL A 108 6.29 14.55 -12.07
C VAL A 108 6.63 15.71 -11.13
N ARG A 109 6.36 16.97 -11.53
CA ARG A 109 6.61 18.15 -10.67
C ARG A 109 5.60 18.19 -9.53
N ASP A 110 4.33 17.95 -9.82
CA ASP A 110 3.26 17.83 -8.83
C ASP A 110 3.55 16.70 -7.83
N PHE A 111 4.00 15.54 -8.33
CA PHE A 111 4.48 14.44 -7.48
C PHE A 111 5.63 14.87 -6.57
N ALA A 112 6.67 15.49 -7.12
CA ALA A 112 7.86 15.88 -6.36
C ALA A 112 7.55 16.90 -5.25
N GLN A 113 6.57 17.79 -5.48
CA GLN A 113 6.15 18.81 -4.51
C GLN A 113 5.26 18.23 -3.41
N ASN A 114 4.31 17.35 -3.76
CA ASN A 114 3.18 17.05 -2.88
C ASN A 114 3.16 15.61 -2.32
N ALA A 115 3.83 14.64 -2.96
CA ALA A 115 3.69 13.23 -2.61
C ALA A 115 4.22 12.89 -1.20
N TRP A 116 5.29 13.56 -0.77
CA TRP A 116 5.90 13.29 0.53
C TRP A 116 5.02 13.76 1.69
N GLU A 117 4.45 14.95 1.57
CA GLU A 117 3.51 15.50 2.54
C GLU A 117 2.25 14.63 2.63
N LEU A 118 1.63 14.31 1.49
CA LEU A 118 0.45 13.45 1.46
C LEU A 118 0.69 12.09 2.14
N ARG A 119 1.81 11.41 1.79
CA ARG A 119 2.19 10.13 2.42
C ARG A 119 2.32 10.27 3.93
N ASN A 120 2.94 11.35 4.42
CA ASN A 120 3.15 11.55 5.85
C ASN A 120 1.87 11.87 6.59
N ASN A 121 0.99 12.68 6.01
CA ASN A 121 -0.31 13.00 6.60
C ASN A 121 -1.15 11.72 6.76
N LEU A 122 -1.18 10.85 5.75
CA LEU A 122 -1.83 9.54 5.83
C LEU A 122 -1.20 8.65 6.91
N ARG A 123 0.14 8.59 6.99
CA ARG A 123 0.82 7.78 8.02
C ARG A 123 0.61 8.32 9.44
N ALA A 124 0.57 9.63 9.62
CA ALA A 124 0.35 10.26 10.92
C ALA A 124 -1.09 10.08 11.41
N ALA A 125 -2.06 10.15 10.50
CA ALA A 125 -3.47 10.02 10.83
C ALA A 125 -3.90 8.58 11.15
N TYR A 126 -3.42 7.60 10.38
CA TYR A 126 -3.89 6.20 10.48
C TYR A 126 -2.88 5.26 11.11
N VAL A 127 -1.62 5.68 11.23
CA VAL A 127 -0.57 4.91 11.89
C VAL A 127 -0.48 3.46 11.38
N PRO A 128 -0.34 3.26 10.05
CA PRO A 128 -0.42 1.95 9.41
C PRO A 128 0.62 0.97 9.96
N ASP A 129 0.16 -0.15 10.51
CA ASP A 129 1.01 -1.11 11.21
C ASP A 129 2.03 -1.77 10.28
N TRP A 130 1.71 -1.97 9.00
CA TRP A 130 2.66 -2.54 8.04
C TRP A 130 3.73 -1.53 7.61
N ASN A 131 3.68 -0.26 8.04
CA ASN A 131 4.80 0.66 7.88
C ASN A 131 5.78 0.61 9.05
N ARG A 132 5.39 0.07 10.20
CA ARG A 132 6.26 -0.03 11.38
C ARG A 132 7.17 -1.25 11.26
N ALA A 133 8.44 -1.12 11.64
CA ALA A 133 9.24 -2.31 11.90
C ALA A 133 8.65 -2.97 13.16
N LYS A 134 8.34 -4.28 13.11
CA LYS A 134 8.10 -5.03 14.35
C LYS A 134 9.40 -4.97 15.15
N ALA A 135 9.35 -4.49 16.39
CA ALA A 135 10.49 -4.62 17.29
C ALA A 135 10.80 -6.12 17.39
N ALA A 136 12.03 -6.49 17.07
CA ALA A 136 12.52 -7.86 17.23
C ALA A 136 12.63 -8.21 18.71
#